data_AF-A0A6A4ZJI5-F1
#
_entry.id   AF-A0A6A4ZJI5-F1
#
_cell.length_a   1.000
_cell.length_b   1.000
_cell.length_c   1.000
_cell.angle_alpha   90.00
_cell.angle_beta   90.00
_cell.angle_gamma   90.00
#
_symmetry.space_group_name_H-M   'P 1'
#
loop_
_entity.id
_entity.type
_entity.pdbx_description
1 polymer ?
#
loop_
_entity_poly.entity_id
_entity_poly.type
_entity_poly.pdbx_seq_one_letter_code
_entity_poly.pdbx_strand_id
1 'polypeptide(L)'
;FAAAMTQDVCLIQGPPGTGKSYVGTKIVHGILKNSRRALGPILVVCYTNHALDQFLEALVGEKIVPLGNVVRVGGRSKSTALKSRTLHALRQTAYESREEHHAFRATVRGCYEIEESTLAAFDVASDARQALFVGWLGRMYPDELAEICGDENDDLRRTAQDRLNFKAMRCRQWEAGEMQYNGGERARVSEMWMLPLDTRAEILAVWRDEFTNVYNAQFVDDVDEYEARVQKIAELSNAKTLRLLKNATVVGMTTTGCAMHQDLVRCLA
;
A
#
# COMPACT_ATOMS: atom_id res chain seq x y z
N PHE A 1 -11.04 -19.81 42.64
CA PHE A 1 -10.18 -18.60 42.67
C PHE A 1 -8.71 -18.97 42.78
N ALA A 2 -8.29 -19.73 43.82
CA ALA A 2 -6.89 -20.18 43.97
C ALA A 2 -6.31 -20.81 42.70
N ALA A 3 -7.01 -21.81 42.12
CA ALA A 3 -6.59 -22.45 40.88
C ALA A 3 -6.31 -21.47 39.72
N ALA A 4 -7.16 -20.45 39.53
CA ALA A 4 -6.98 -19.45 38.47
C ALA A 4 -5.79 -18.50 38.70
N MET A 5 -5.29 -18.40 39.93
CA MET A 5 -4.16 -17.54 40.30
C MET A 5 -2.83 -18.29 40.38
N THR A 6 -2.87 -19.63 40.47
CA THR A 6 -1.68 -20.46 40.75
C THR A 6 -1.39 -21.50 39.67
N GLN A 7 -2.30 -21.73 38.71
CA GLN A 7 -2.13 -22.71 37.65
C GLN A 7 -2.07 -22.03 36.28
N ASP A 8 -1.30 -22.61 35.36
CA ASP A 8 -1.16 -22.11 33.98
C ASP A 8 -2.46 -22.27 33.18
N VAL A 9 -3.29 -23.26 33.53
CA VAL A 9 -4.58 -23.52 32.90
C VAL A 9 -5.63 -23.81 33.97
N CYS A 10 -6.77 -23.13 33.89
CA CYS A 10 -7.90 -23.31 34.81
C CYS A 10 -9.22 -23.33 34.02
N LEU A 11 -10.05 -24.35 34.27
CA LEU A 11 -11.39 -24.45 33.70
C LEU A 11 -12.44 -24.05 34.75
N ILE A 12 -13.25 -23.04 34.44
CA ILE A 12 -14.36 -22.59 35.29
C ILE A 12 -15.67 -22.93 34.62
N GLN A 13 -16.41 -23.88 35.20
CA GLN A 13 -17.73 -24.28 34.73
C GLN A 13 -18.82 -23.77 35.65
N GLY A 14 -19.99 -23.47 35.07
CA GLY A 14 -21.18 -23.09 35.82
C GLY A 14 -22.37 -22.90 34.88
N PRO A 15 -23.60 -23.25 35.31
CA PRO A 15 -24.83 -22.96 34.57
C PRO A 15 -24.99 -21.49 34.16
N PRO A 16 -25.88 -21.15 33.20
CA PRO A 16 -26.21 -19.75 32.92
C PRO A 16 -26.59 -18.98 34.19
N GLY A 17 -26.15 -17.74 34.33
CA GLY A 17 -26.45 -16.90 35.50
C GLY A 17 -25.61 -17.12 36.76
N THR A 18 -24.71 -18.12 36.81
CA THR A 18 -23.89 -18.39 38.02
C THR A 18 -22.69 -17.45 38.24
N GLY A 19 -22.74 -16.22 37.71
CA GLY A 19 -21.70 -15.22 37.96
C GLY A 19 -20.32 -15.50 37.32
N LYS A 20 -20.23 -16.34 36.28
CA LYS A 20 -18.95 -16.62 35.60
C LYS A 20 -18.23 -15.36 35.12
N SER A 21 -18.96 -14.41 34.54
CA SER A 21 -18.40 -13.12 34.12
C SER A 21 -17.82 -12.34 35.31
N TYR A 22 -18.54 -12.32 36.43
CA TYR A 22 -18.09 -11.70 37.68
C TYR A 22 -16.83 -12.36 38.24
N VAL A 23 -16.78 -13.70 38.26
CA VAL A 23 -15.56 -14.43 38.66
C VAL A 23 -14.40 -14.06 37.73
N GLY A 24 -14.64 -13.96 36.42
CA GLY A 24 -13.66 -13.51 35.44
C GLY A 24 -13.13 -12.10 35.71
N THR A 25 -13.98 -11.13 36.03
CA THR A 25 -13.51 -9.77 36.39
C THR A 25 -12.68 -9.78 37.65
N LYS A 26 -13.04 -10.58 38.66
CA LYS A 26 -12.23 -10.74 39.88
C LYS A 26 -10.88 -11.43 39.64
N ILE A 27 -10.80 -12.36 38.70
CA ILE A 27 -9.53 -12.98 38.30
C ILE A 27 -8.62 -11.92 37.66
N VAL A 28 -9.13 -11.14 36.69
CA VAL A 28 -8.37 -10.04 36.08
C VAL A 28 -7.89 -9.06 37.15
N HIS A 29 -8.75 -8.68 38.09
CA HIS A 29 -8.38 -7.82 39.22
C HIS A 29 -7.27 -8.41 40.09
N GLY A 30 -7.37 -9.70 40.41
CA GLY A 30 -6.37 -10.44 41.18
C GLY A 30 -5.02 -10.48 40.47
N ILE A 31 -5.02 -10.79 39.17
CA ILE A 31 -3.81 -10.80 38.34
C ILE A 31 -3.16 -9.42 38.37
N LEU A 32 -3.90 -8.36 38.00
CA LEU A 32 -3.36 -6.99 37.94
C LEU A 32 -2.81 -6.48 39.28
N LYS A 33 -3.43 -6.86 40.41
CA LYS A 33 -2.92 -6.51 41.74
C LYS A 33 -1.66 -7.28 42.14
N ASN A 34 -1.46 -8.48 41.63
CA ASN A 34 -0.35 -9.35 42.00
C ASN A 34 0.82 -9.31 41.00
N SER A 35 0.63 -8.62 39.87
CA SER A 35 1.65 -8.40 38.83
C SER A 35 2.84 -7.59 39.35
N ARG A 36 3.88 -8.28 39.84
CA ARG A 36 5.20 -7.68 40.15
C ARG A 36 6.10 -7.53 38.92
N ARG A 37 5.72 -8.13 37.77
CA ARG A 37 6.43 -8.08 36.48
C ARG A 37 5.52 -7.48 35.41
N ALA A 38 6.14 -6.94 34.35
CA ALA A 38 5.44 -6.53 33.14
C ALA A 38 4.90 -7.77 32.40
N LEU A 39 3.64 -8.13 32.66
CA LEU A 39 2.96 -9.30 32.09
C LEU A 39 2.41 -9.08 30.67
N GLY A 40 2.71 -7.94 30.05
CA GLY A 40 2.03 -7.52 28.83
C GLY A 40 0.52 -7.31 29.05
N PRO A 41 -0.24 -7.05 27.97
CA PRO A 41 -1.69 -6.92 28.04
C PRO A 41 -2.37 -8.26 28.33
N ILE A 42 -3.42 -8.25 29.17
CA ILE A 42 -4.29 -9.42 29.36
C ILE A 42 -5.21 -9.55 28.14
N LEU A 43 -5.12 -10.68 27.45
CA LEU A 43 -5.97 -11.00 26.31
C LEU A 43 -7.29 -11.64 26.77
N VAL A 44 -8.42 -11.00 26.45
CA VAL A 44 -9.77 -11.51 26.69
C VAL A 44 -10.38 -11.96 25.37
N VAL A 45 -10.71 -13.25 25.27
CA VAL A 45 -11.34 -13.83 24.08
C VAL A 45 -12.75 -14.30 24.42
N CYS A 46 -13.74 -13.91 23.61
CA CYS A 46 -15.14 -14.33 23.78
C CYS A 46 -15.74 -14.84 22.46
N TYR A 47 -16.75 -15.69 22.52
CA TYR A 47 -17.41 -16.19 21.31
C TYR A 47 -18.26 -15.10 20.62
N THR A 48 -19.00 -14.30 21.39
CA THR A 48 -19.91 -13.26 20.86
C THR A 48 -19.41 -11.85 21.15
N ASN A 49 -19.72 -10.90 20.26
CA ASN A 49 -19.44 -9.48 20.49
C ASN A 49 -20.15 -8.95 21.74
N HIS A 50 -21.37 -9.42 22.01
CA HIS A 50 -22.16 -8.98 23.16
C HIS A 50 -21.50 -9.40 24.49
N ALA A 51 -21.06 -10.66 24.60
CA ALA A 51 -20.36 -11.14 25.79
C ALA A 51 -19.02 -10.41 26.01
N LEU A 52 -18.28 -10.15 24.92
CA LEU A 52 -17.04 -9.39 24.97
C LEU A 52 -17.27 -7.97 25.49
N ASP A 53 -18.22 -7.26 24.88
CA ASP A 53 -18.53 -5.86 25.21
C ASP A 53 -18.99 -5.76 26.69
N GLN A 54 -19.88 -6.65 27.15
CA GLN A 54 -20.29 -6.72 28.56
C GLN A 54 -19.14 -6.99 29.53
N PHE A 55 -18.22 -7.88 29.17
CA PHE A 55 -17.08 -8.21 30.03
C PHE A 55 -16.12 -7.03 30.17
N LEU A 56 -15.79 -6.36 29.06
CA LEU A 56 -14.93 -5.19 29.06
C LEU A 56 -15.59 -3.99 29.78
N GLU A 57 -16.89 -3.78 29.59
CA GLU A 57 -17.66 -2.77 30.32
C GLU A 57 -17.64 -3.03 31.83
N ALA A 58 -17.76 -4.28 32.27
CA ALA A 58 -17.67 -4.63 33.69
C ALA A 58 -16.29 -4.30 34.28
N LEU A 59 -15.19 -4.58 33.56
CA LEU A 59 -13.84 -4.22 34.01
C LEU A 59 -13.66 -2.70 34.21
N VAL A 60 -14.23 -1.90 33.30
CA VAL A 60 -14.18 -0.44 33.39
C VAL A 60 -15.11 0.08 34.47
N GLY A 61 -16.36 -0.41 34.51
CA GLY A 61 -17.40 0.02 35.45
C GLY A 61 -17.05 -0.30 36.91
N GLU A 62 -16.40 -1.43 37.15
CA GLU A 62 -15.87 -1.81 38.47
C GLU A 62 -14.55 -1.09 38.83
N LYS A 63 -14.03 -0.21 37.95
CA LYS A 63 -12.76 0.51 38.10
C LYS A 63 -11.55 -0.42 38.29
N ILE A 64 -11.60 -1.62 37.70
CA ILE A 64 -10.48 -2.56 37.67
C ILE A 64 -9.42 -2.07 36.68
N VAL A 65 -9.87 -1.57 35.53
CA VAL A 65 -9.00 -1.03 34.48
C VAL A 65 -9.50 0.35 34.06
N PRO A 66 -8.63 1.36 33.94
CA PRO A 66 -9.01 2.64 33.36
C PRO A 66 -9.50 2.45 31.92
N LEU A 67 -10.54 3.18 31.50
CA LEU A 67 -11.04 3.12 30.12
C LEU A 67 -9.91 3.35 29.09
N GLY A 68 -8.97 4.24 29.43
CA GLY A 68 -7.77 4.57 28.65
C GLY A 68 -6.78 3.41 28.42
N ASN A 69 -6.96 2.28 29.10
CA ASN A 69 -6.08 1.11 29.04
C ASN A 69 -6.78 -0.13 28.47
N VAL A 70 -8.01 0.01 27.99
CA VAL A 70 -8.75 -1.06 27.30
C VAL A 70 -8.66 -0.86 25.80
N VAL A 71 -8.41 -1.92 25.05
CA VAL A 71 -8.51 -1.93 23.58
C VAL A 71 -9.45 -3.05 23.14
N ARG A 72 -10.46 -2.69 22.34
CA ARG A 72 -11.45 -3.62 21.80
C ARG A 72 -11.20 -3.83 20.31
N VAL A 73 -10.84 -5.04 19.92
CA VAL A 73 -10.57 -5.41 18.52
C VAL A 73 -11.83 -5.95 17.85
N GLY A 74 -12.05 -5.55 16.59
CA GLY A 74 -13.21 -5.89 15.76
C GLY A 74 -14.14 -4.70 15.50
N GLY A 75 -14.89 -4.75 14.39
CA GLY A 75 -15.76 -3.64 13.95
C GLY A 75 -17.21 -3.69 14.44
N ARG A 76 -17.68 -4.83 14.96
CA ARG A 76 -19.12 -5.06 15.26
C ARG A 76 -19.53 -4.78 16.72
N SER A 77 -18.86 -3.85 17.40
CA SER A 77 -19.26 -3.46 18.77
C SER A 77 -20.55 -2.66 18.71
N LYS A 78 -21.44 -2.87 19.70
CA LYS A 78 -22.62 -2.01 19.92
C LYS A 78 -22.51 -1.19 21.20
N SER A 79 -21.43 -1.38 21.96
CA SER A 79 -21.17 -0.63 23.19
C SER A 79 -20.86 0.82 22.87
N THR A 80 -21.64 1.74 23.44
CA THR A 80 -21.37 3.18 23.41
C THR A 80 -20.18 3.53 24.30
N ALA A 81 -20.03 2.85 25.44
CA ALA A 81 -18.94 3.05 26.40
C ALA A 81 -17.56 2.69 25.81
N LEU A 82 -17.48 1.64 24.99
CA LEU A 82 -16.24 1.17 24.38
C LEU A 82 -15.96 1.76 22.99
N LYS A 83 -16.86 2.58 22.44
CA LYS A 83 -16.77 3.09 21.06
C LYS A 83 -15.42 3.79 20.80
N SER A 84 -14.99 4.65 21.72
CA SER A 84 -13.71 5.37 21.65
C SER A 84 -12.47 4.49 21.88
N ARG A 85 -12.69 3.26 22.36
CA ARG A 85 -11.66 2.27 22.70
C ARG A 85 -11.61 1.10 21.72
N THR A 86 -12.37 1.17 20.64
CA THR A 86 -12.22 0.25 19.51
C THR A 86 -10.88 0.48 18.83
N LEU A 87 -10.23 -0.59 18.36
CA LEU A 87 -8.94 -0.47 17.68
C LEU A 87 -9.02 0.47 16.47
N HIS A 88 -10.15 0.45 15.74
CA HIS A 88 -10.39 1.36 14.63
C HIS A 88 -10.39 2.83 15.07
N ALA A 89 -11.13 3.18 16.12
CA ALA A 89 -11.17 4.55 16.64
C ALA A 89 -9.79 5.00 17.17
N LEU A 90 -9.10 4.11 17.89
CA LEU A 90 -7.76 4.40 18.41
C LEU A 90 -6.73 4.60 17.30
N ARG A 91 -6.82 3.89 16.17
CA ARG A 91 -5.92 4.11 15.03
C ARG A 91 -6.08 5.48 14.39
N GLN A 92 -7.28 6.06 14.45
CA GLN A 92 -7.55 7.39 13.90
C GLN A 92 -7.00 8.52 14.80
N THR A 93 -6.97 8.30 16.11
CA THR A 93 -6.52 9.31 17.09
C THR A 93 -5.10 9.08 17.59
N ALA A 94 -4.51 7.92 17.30
CA ALA A 94 -3.16 7.59 17.71
C ALA A 94 -2.14 8.53 17.07
N TYR A 95 -1.27 9.04 17.93
CA TYR A 95 -0.13 9.85 17.57
C TYR A 95 0.70 9.16 16.48
N GLU A 96 1.01 9.91 15.44
CA GLU A 96 1.89 9.54 14.35
C GLU A 96 2.96 10.63 14.28
N SER A 97 4.22 10.21 14.37
CA SER A 97 5.32 11.18 14.23
C SER A 97 5.32 11.78 12.83
N ARG A 98 5.90 12.97 12.66
CA ARG A 98 5.98 13.61 11.33
C ARG A 98 6.79 12.74 10.37
N GLU A 99 7.81 12.07 10.89
CA GLU A 99 8.65 11.12 10.18
C GLU A 99 7.84 9.90 9.70
N GLU A 100 7.02 9.29 10.56
CA GLU A 100 6.17 8.16 10.19
C GLU A 100 5.11 8.53 9.17
N HIS A 101 4.46 9.68 9.36
CA HIS A 101 3.46 10.18 8.43
C HIS A 101 4.07 10.46 7.04
N HIS A 102 5.25 11.10 7.03
CA HIS A 102 5.98 11.38 5.81
C HIS A 102 6.42 10.08 5.13
N ALA A 103 7.00 9.14 5.87
CA ALA A 103 7.41 7.84 5.35
C ALA A 103 6.24 7.08 4.73
N PHE A 104 5.11 6.97 5.44
CA PHE A 104 3.91 6.32 4.94
C PHE A 104 3.41 6.96 3.63
N ARG A 105 3.28 8.29 3.60
CA ARG A 105 2.84 9.01 2.40
C ARG A 105 3.82 8.91 1.24
N ALA A 106 5.12 8.94 1.50
CA ALA A 106 6.15 8.78 0.48
C ALA A 106 6.12 7.37 -0.12
N THR A 107 5.95 6.34 0.72
CA THR A 107 5.84 4.95 0.25
C THR A 107 4.59 4.75 -0.62
N VAL A 108 3.43 5.23 -0.16
CA VAL A 108 2.16 5.17 -0.92
C VAL A 108 2.26 5.93 -2.24
N ARG A 109 2.88 7.12 -2.25
CA ARG A 109 3.08 7.88 -3.48
C ARG A 109 3.92 7.10 -4.49
N GLY A 110 5.01 6.47 -4.06
CA GLY A 110 5.80 5.69 -5.00
C GLY A 110 5.10 4.44 -5.53
N CYS A 111 4.14 3.85 -4.79
CA CYS A 111 3.26 2.82 -5.38
C CYS A 111 2.44 3.39 -6.55
N TYR A 112 1.85 4.58 -6.39
CA TYR A 112 1.12 5.25 -7.47
C TYR A 112 2.03 5.62 -8.65
N GLU A 113 3.24 6.08 -8.39
CA GLU A 113 4.22 6.40 -9.44
C GLU A 113 4.59 5.16 -10.26
N ILE A 114 4.80 4.00 -9.60
CA ILE A 114 5.04 2.72 -10.29
C ILE A 114 3.81 2.28 -11.10
N GLU A 115 2.61 2.36 -10.51
CA GLU A 115 1.36 2.02 -11.20
C GLU A 115 1.15 2.88 -12.45
N GLU A 116 1.36 4.19 -12.35
CA GLU A 116 1.22 5.14 -13.45
C GLU A 116 2.26 4.88 -14.55
N SER A 117 3.53 4.68 -14.18
CA SER A 117 4.62 4.35 -15.11
C SER A 117 4.36 3.03 -15.86
N THR A 118 3.95 2.00 -15.12
CA THR A 118 3.61 0.68 -15.68
C THR A 118 2.46 0.80 -16.67
N LEU A 119 1.34 1.42 -16.28
CA LEU A 119 0.18 1.59 -17.16
C LEU A 119 0.54 2.36 -18.44
N ALA A 120 1.35 3.42 -18.31
CA ALA A 120 1.84 4.19 -19.45
C ALA A 120 2.70 3.36 -20.41
N ALA A 121 3.48 2.40 -19.93
CA ALA A 121 4.31 1.53 -20.77
C ALA A 121 3.51 0.44 -21.50
N PHE A 122 2.45 -0.09 -20.87
CA PHE A 122 1.67 -1.21 -21.43
C PHE A 122 0.48 -0.81 -22.29
N ASP A 123 -0.09 0.40 -22.12
CA ASP A 123 -1.20 0.85 -22.97
C ASP A 123 -0.70 1.22 -24.38
N VAL A 124 -0.85 0.27 -25.32
CA VAL A 124 -0.44 0.38 -26.74
C VAL A 124 -1.08 1.59 -27.42
N ALA A 125 -2.29 1.98 -27.00
CA ALA A 125 -3.03 3.08 -27.62
C ALA A 125 -2.77 4.44 -26.96
N SER A 126 -1.99 4.49 -25.88
CA SER A 126 -1.75 5.73 -25.15
C SER A 126 -0.70 6.61 -25.82
N ASP A 127 -0.94 7.93 -25.81
CA ASP A 127 0.07 8.93 -26.16
C ASP A 127 1.31 8.83 -25.25
N ALA A 128 1.14 8.34 -24.02
CA ALA A 128 2.20 8.12 -23.05
C ALA A 128 3.19 7.04 -23.51
N ARG A 129 2.71 5.88 -23.98
CA ARG A 129 3.58 4.83 -24.53
C ARG A 129 4.33 5.31 -25.77
N GLN A 130 3.67 6.08 -26.63
CA GLN A 130 4.32 6.65 -27.81
C GLN A 130 5.44 7.62 -27.39
N ALA A 131 5.21 8.44 -26.38
CA ALA A 131 6.23 9.34 -25.84
C ALA A 131 7.43 8.58 -25.24
N LEU A 132 7.17 7.49 -24.50
CA LEU A 132 8.20 6.59 -23.98
C LEU A 132 8.99 5.91 -25.11
N PHE A 133 8.31 5.45 -26.15
CA PHE A 133 8.92 4.84 -27.34
C PHE A 133 9.84 5.83 -28.06
N VAL A 134 9.39 7.06 -28.29
CA VAL A 134 10.20 8.12 -28.94
C VAL A 134 11.40 8.51 -28.08
N GLY A 135 11.21 8.59 -26.75
CA GLY A 135 12.32 8.86 -25.83
C GLY A 135 13.34 7.72 -25.75
N TRP A 136 12.90 6.47 -25.88
CA TRP A 136 13.79 5.31 -26.03
C TRP A 136 14.51 5.33 -27.39
N LEU A 137 13.78 5.60 -28.48
CA LEU A 137 14.33 5.67 -29.84
C LEU A 137 15.42 6.74 -29.92
N GLY A 138 15.24 7.91 -29.31
CA GLY A 138 16.26 8.96 -29.28
C GLY A 138 17.50 8.63 -28.45
N ARG A 139 17.44 7.63 -27.57
CA ARG A 139 18.60 7.14 -26.80
C ARG A 139 19.33 6.01 -27.52
N MET A 140 18.59 5.13 -28.20
CA MET A 140 19.15 3.95 -28.86
C MET A 140 19.54 4.20 -30.32
N TYR A 141 18.75 5.01 -31.04
CA TYR A 141 18.84 5.32 -32.47
C TYR A 141 18.73 6.84 -32.71
N PRO A 142 19.67 7.64 -32.16
CA PRO A 142 19.59 9.10 -32.20
C PRO A 142 19.64 9.67 -33.63
N ASP A 143 20.44 9.05 -34.51
CA ASP A 143 20.66 9.53 -35.88
C ASP A 143 19.42 9.28 -36.75
N GLU A 144 18.83 8.09 -36.65
CA GLU A 144 17.59 7.72 -37.33
C GLU A 144 16.41 8.58 -36.85
N LEU A 145 16.33 8.86 -35.55
CA LEU A 145 15.32 9.76 -35.02
C LEU A 145 15.51 11.20 -35.54
N ALA A 146 16.76 11.68 -35.60
CA ALA A 146 17.08 13.00 -36.14
C ALA A 146 16.71 13.10 -37.63
N GLU A 147 16.94 12.05 -38.41
CA GLU A 147 16.52 11.94 -39.79
C GLU A 147 15.00 11.96 -39.98
N ILE A 148 14.25 11.24 -39.13
CA ILE A 148 12.78 11.23 -39.16
C ILE A 148 12.22 12.62 -38.79
N CYS A 149 12.74 13.21 -37.72
CA CYS A 149 12.18 14.42 -37.12
C CYS A 149 12.67 15.71 -37.80
N GLY A 150 13.85 15.67 -38.43
CA GLY A 150 14.57 16.85 -38.93
C GLY A 150 15.27 17.61 -37.80
N ASP A 151 16.11 18.58 -38.19
CA ASP A 151 16.77 19.48 -37.24
C ASP A 151 15.73 20.19 -36.38
N GLU A 152 15.95 20.22 -35.07
CA GLU A 152 15.13 21.02 -34.16
C GLU A 152 15.29 22.47 -34.60
N ASN A 153 14.29 23.05 -35.26
CA ASN A 153 14.20 24.51 -35.36
C ASN A 153 14.22 25.01 -33.92
N ASP A 154 15.34 25.62 -33.54
CA ASP A 154 15.77 25.97 -32.19
C ASP A 154 14.95 27.16 -31.66
N ASP A 155 13.62 27.02 -31.71
CA ASP A 155 12.68 27.96 -31.13
C ASP A 155 12.72 27.73 -29.62
N LEU A 156 13.58 28.53 -28.97
CA LEU A 156 13.83 28.60 -27.52
C LEU A 156 12.54 28.71 -26.67
N ARG A 157 11.37 28.94 -27.29
CA ARG A 157 10.05 28.98 -26.66
C ARG A 157 9.41 27.62 -26.41
N ARG A 158 9.87 26.53 -27.04
CA ARG A 158 9.25 25.20 -26.86
C ARG A 158 9.63 24.58 -25.52
N THR A 159 8.64 24.02 -24.82
CA THR A 159 8.89 23.20 -23.63
C THR A 159 9.48 21.84 -24.02
N ALA A 160 10.01 21.10 -23.04
CA ALA A 160 10.46 19.73 -23.27
C ALA A 160 9.32 18.83 -23.77
N GLN A 161 8.10 19.05 -23.27
CA GLN A 161 6.92 18.31 -23.71
C GLN A 161 6.54 18.65 -25.15
N ASP A 162 6.64 19.92 -25.56
CA ASP A 162 6.35 20.33 -26.95
C ASP A 162 7.34 19.70 -27.93
N ARG A 163 8.62 19.60 -27.56
CA ARG A 163 9.63 18.89 -28.35
C ARG A 163 9.30 17.41 -28.48
N LEU A 164 8.91 16.75 -27.38
CA LEU A 164 8.55 15.33 -27.40
C LEU A 164 7.29 15.06 -28.24
N ASN A 165 6.26 15.90 -28.10
CA ASN A 165 5.04 15.82 -28.89
C ASN A 165 5.31 16.01 -30.39
N PHE A 166 6.20 16.95 -30.73
CA PHE A 166 6.64 17.16 -32.12
C PHE A 166 7.32 15.91 -32.68
N LYS A 167 8.28 15.33 -31.94
CA LYS A 167 8.97 14.08 -32.36
C LYS A 167 7.98 12.93 -32.50
N ALA A 168 7.07 12.75 -31.55
CA ALA A 168 6.04 11.72 -31.62
C ALA A 168 5.12 11.87 -32.84
N MET A 169 4.71 13.11 -33.17
CA MET A 169 3.94 13.39 -34.37
C MET A 169 4.72 13.02 -35.65
N ARG A 170 5.98 13.42 -35.76
CA ARG A 170 6.83 13.09 -36.93
C ARG A 170 7.04 11.60 -37.10
N CYS A 171 7.27 10.85 -36.01
CA CYS A 171 7.36 9.39 -36.04
C CYS A 171 6.04 8.75 -36.54
N ARG A 172 4.87 9.25 -36.13
CA ARG A 172 3.57 8.74 -36.63
C ARG A 172 3.39 8.98 -38.13
N GLN A 173 3.79 10.15 -38.62
CA GLN A 173 3.75 10.46 -40.06
C GLN A 173 4.65 9.52 -40.87
N TRP A 174 5.85 9.25 -40.34
CA TRP A 174 6.79 8.33 -40.97
C TRP A 174 6.25 6.90 -41.01
N GLU A 175 5.67 6.43 -39.89
CA GLU A 175 4.97 5.15 -39.79
C GLU A 175 3.78 5.04 -40.76
N ALA A 176 3.01 6.11 -40.92
CA ALA A 176 1.86 6.16 -41.83
C ALA A 176 2.25 6.24 -43.32
N GLY A 177 3.55 6.35 -43.65
CA GLY A 177 4.01 6.49 -45.04
C GLY A 177 3.76 7.86 -45.63
N GLU A 178 3.59 8.90 -44.81
CA GLU A 178 3.42 10.26 -45.30
C GLU A 178 4.70 10.75 -46.01
N MET A 179 4.55 11.80 -46.82
CA MET A 179 5.66 12.48 -47.48
C MET A 179 6.34 13.44 -46.51
N GLN A 180 7.66 13.56 -46.58
CA GLN A 180 8.39 14.55 -45.79
C GLN A 180 8.01 15.97 -46.26
N TYR A 181 7.32 16.73 -45.42
CA TYR A 181 7.02 18.14 -45.71
C TYR A 181 8.15 19.05 -45.21
N ASN A 182 9.00 19.52 -46.13
CA ASN A 182 10.20 20.31 -45.81
C ASN A 182 10.06 21.83 -46.05
N GLY A 183 8.87 22.42 -45.92
CA GLY A 183 8.70 23.88 -45.87
C GLY A 183 9.28 24.71 -47.05
N GLY A 184 9.58 24.10 -48.20
CA GLY A 184 10.15 24.78 -49.38
C GLY A 184 11.03 23.89 -50.27
N GLU A 185 11.10 24.20 -51.57
CA GLU A 185 11.54 23.35 -52.70
C GLU A 185 13.02 22.89 -52.76
N ARG A 186 13.83 22.98 -51.69
CA ARG A 186 15.28 22.64 -51.77
C ARG A 186 15.88 21.85 -50.60
N ALA A 187 15.10 21.39 -49.63
CA ALA A 187 15.63 20.52 -48.60
C ALA A 187 15.83 19.09 -49.13
N ARG A 188 17.01 18.49 -48.92
CA ARG A 188 17.22 17.06 -49.20
C ARG A 188 16.23 16.24 -48.39
N VAL A 189 15.55 15.31 -49.05
CA VAL A 189 14.71 14.30 -48.38
C VAL A 189 15.67 13.35 -47.65
N SER A 190 15.41 13.09 -46.36
CA SER A 190 16.24 12.17 -45.57
C SER A 190 16.10 10.73 -46.09
N GLU A 191 17.16 9.93 -45.94
CA GLU A 191 17.17 8.53 -46.39
C GLU A 191 16.07 7.71 -45.71
N MET A 192 15.81 7.96 -44.42
CA MET A 192 14.70 7.37 -43.69
C MET A 192 13.34 7.60 -44.38
N TRP A 193 13.09 8.77 -44.97
CA TRP A 193 11.85 9.09 -45.67
C TRP A 193 11.77 8.54 -47.10
N MET A 194 12.88 8.02 -47.65
CA MET A 194 12.90 7.34 -48.95
C MET A 194 12.61 5.84 -48.84
N LEU A 195 12.60 5.28 -47.62
CA LEU A 195 12.35 3.86 -47.40
C LEU A 195 10.92 3.44 -47.83
N PRO A 196 10.75 2.30 -48.52
CA PRO A 196 9.45 1.70 -48.81
C PRO A 196 8.66 1.41 -47.53
N LEU A 197 7.33 1.46 -47.62
CA LEU A 197 6.42 1.21 -46.50
C LEU A 197 6.69 -0.11 -45.79
N ASP A 198 6.92 -1.19 -46.54
CA ASP A 198 7.20 -2.51 -45.99
C ASP A 198 8.49 -2.52 -45.16
N THR A 199 9.54 -1.86 -45.66
CA THR A 199 10.81 -1.72 -44.94
C THR A 199 10.65 -0.89 -43.67
N ARG A 200 9.84 0.18 -43.69
CA ARG A 200 9.54 0.94 -42.46
C ARG A 200 8.83 0.08 -41.42
N ALA A 201 7.88 -0.76 -41.86
CA ALA A 201 7.16 -1.66 -40.99
C ALA A 201 8.08 -2.72 -40.35
N GLU A 202 9.03 -3.27 -41.11
CA GLU A 202 10.05 -4.20 -40.60
C GLU A 202 10.94 -3.54 -39.54
N ILE A 203 11.44 -2.33 -39.81
CA ILE A 203 12.26 -1.57 -38.85
C ILE A 203 11.46 -1.26 -37.58
N LEU A 204 10.22 -0.79 -37.71
CA LEU A 204 9.35 -0.52 -36.57
C LEU A 204 9.05 -1.76 -35.76
N ALA A 205 8.89 -2.93 -36.39
CA ALA A 205 8.68 -4.19 -35.69
C ALA A 205 9.88 -4.54 -34.81
N VAL A 206 11.11 -4.42 -35.34
CA VAL A 206 12.34 -4.65 -34.57
C VAL A 206 12.45 -3.67 -33.41
N TRP A 207 12.31 -2.37 -33.69
CA TRP A 207 12.41 -1.34 -32.64
C TRP A 207 11.35 -1.49 -31.55
N ARG A 208 10.12 -1.85 -31.91
CA ARG A 208 9.04 -2.09 -30.93
C ARG A 208 9.29 -3.34 -30.11
N ASP A 209 9.87 -4.39 -30.69
CA ASP A 209 10.26 -5.59 -29.95
C ASP A 209 11.37 -5.26 -28.93
N GLU A 210 12.43 -4.58 -29.36
CA GLU A 210 13.52 -4.16 -28.48
C GLU A 210 13.04 -3.22 -27.36
N PHE A 211 12.22 -2.21 -27.71
CA PHE A 211 11.57 -1.34 -26.74
C PHE A 211 10.76 -2.15 -25.72
N THR A 212 9.94 -3.08 -26.20
CA THR A 212 9.10 -3.91 -25.33
C THR A 212 9.95 -4.80 -24.43
N ASN A 213 11.06 -5.34 -24.92
CA ASN A 213 11.99 -6.14 -24.12
C ASN A 213 12.64 -5.33 -22.98
N VAL A 214 13.06 -4.09 -23.25
CA VAL A 214 13.61 -3.18 -22.23
C VAL A 214 12.58 -2.87 -21.15
N TYR A 215 11.35 -2.51 -21.54
CA TYR A 215 10.30 -2.18 -20.56
C TYR A 215 9.75 -3.41 -19.83
N ASN A 216 9.73 -4.59 -20.47
CA ASN A 216 9.38 -5.83 -19.79
C ASN A 216 10.40 -6.19 -18.70
N ALA A 217 11.70 -5.97 -18.96
CA ALA A 217 12.73 -6.16 -17.94
C ALA A 217 12.53 -5.18 -16.77
N GLN A 218 12.31 -3.89 -17.07
CA GLN A 218 12.01 -2.87 -16.06
C GLN A 218 10.73 -3.19 -15.26
N PHE A 219 9.71 -3.74 -15.91
CA PHE A 219 8.45 -4.11 -15.26
C PHE A 219 8.65 -5.15 -14.16
N VAL A 220 9.55 -6.12 -14.36
CA VAL A 220 9.86 -7.11 -13.33
C VAL A 220 10.45 -6.42 -12.09
N ASP A 221 11.39 -5.49 -12.28
CA ASP A 221 11.98 -4.72 -11.20
C ASP A 221 10.94 -3.80 -10.51
N ASP A 222 10.05 -3.19 -11.29
CA ASP A 222 8.96 -2.33 -10.80
C ASP A 222 7.96 -3.13 -9.94
N VAL A 223 7.66 -4.38 -10.30
CA VAL A 223 6.80 -5.28 -9.51
C VAL A 223 7.47 -5.62 -8.17
N ASP A 224 8.74 -5.99 -8.19
CA ASP A 224 9.50 -6.29 -6.97
C ASP A 224 9.55 -5.06 -6.03
N GLU A 225 9.78 -3.87 -6.59
CA GLU A 225 9.76 -2.62 -5.82
C GLU A 225 8.36 -2.32 -5.27
N TYR A 226 7.31 -2.52 -6.06
CA TYR A 226 5.93 -2.34 -5.63
C TYR A 226 5.58 -3.26 -4.45
N GLU A 227 5.90 -4.55 -4.56
CA GLU A 227 5.68 -5.53 -3.48
C GLU A 227 6.42 -5.14 -2.20
N ALA A 228 7.68 -4.73 -2.31
CA ALA A 228 8.46 -4.24 -1.18
C ALA A 228 7.82 -3.01 -0.52
N ARG A 229 7.27 -2.08 -1.31
CA ARG A 229 6.55 -0.90 -0.81
C ARG A 229 5.23 -1.27 -0.14
N VAL A 230 4.46 -2.20 -0.69
CA VAL A 230 3.23 -2.72 -0.07
C VAL A 230 3.53 -3.38 1.28
N GLN A 231 4.58 -4.20 1.33
CA GLN A 231 5.04 -4.78 2.60
C GLN A 231 5.42 -3.68 3.60
N LYS A 232 6.11 -2.63 3.14
CA LYS A 232 6.50 -1.51 4.00
C LYS A 232 5.29 -0.72 4.55
N ILE A 233 4.27 -0.51 3.74
CA ILE A 233 3.00 0.11 4.15
C ILE A 233 2.32 -0.71 5.24
N ALA A 234 2.31 -2.05 5.09
CA ALA A 234 1.79 -2.96 6.09
C ALA A 234 2.59 -2.89 7.39
N GLU A 235 3.93 -2.88 7.33
CA GLU A 235 4.80 -2.73 8.51
C GLU A 235 4.54 -1.44 9.28
N LEU A 236 4.50 -0.30 8.59
CA LEU A 236 4.25 1.00 9.21
C LEU A 236 2.86 1.05 9.88
N SER A 237 1.85 0.50 9.21
CA SER A 237 0.50 0.38 9.76
C SER A 237 0.41 -0.57 10.96
N ASN A 238 1.17 -1.65 10.93
CA ASN A 238 1.23 -2.64 11.99
C ASN A 238 1.97 -2.08 13.20
N ALA A 239 3.08 -1.37 13.02
CA ALA A 239 3.83 -0.74 14.11
C ALA A 239 2.95 0.17 14.97
N LYS A 240 2.10 0.99 14.34
CA LYS A 240 1.10 1.83 15.02
C LYS A 240 0.11 0.99 15.84
N THR A 241 -0.40 -0.09 15.25
CA THR A 241 -1.33 -1.01 15.90
C THR A 241 -0.68 -1.72 17.09
N LEU A 242 0.56 -2.18 16.94
CA LEU A 242 1.31 -2.86 17.99
C LEU A 242 1.57 -1.96 19.19
N ARG A 243 1.92 -0.69 18.97
CA ARG A 243 2.07 0.29 20.08
C ARG A 243 0.78 0.47 20.87
N LEU A 244 -0.35 0.59 20.17
CA LEU A 244 -1.67 0.70 20.80
C LEU A 244 -2.00 -0.51 21.66
N LEU A 245 -1.71 -1.71 21.16
CA LEU A 245 -2.00 -2.95 21.89
C LEU A 245 -1.03 -3.18 23.05
N LYS A 246 0.27 -2.89 22.88
CA LYS A 246 1.30 -3.03 23.94
C LYS A 246 1.09 -2.06 25.11
N ASN A 247 0.55 -0.86 24.83
CA ASN A 247 0.24 0.11 25.87
C ASN A 247 -1.10 -0.18 26.58
N ALA A 248 -1.87 -1.16 26.13
CA ALA A 248 -3.11 -1.57 26.78
C ALA A 248 -2.81 -2.44 28.01
N THR A 249 -3.70 -2.38 29.00
CA THR A 249 -3.73 -3.34 30.10
C THR A 249 -4.59 -4.55 29.73
N VAL A 250 -5.68 -4.32 28.97
CA VAL A 250 -6.58 -5.37 28.51
C VAL A 250 -6.88 -5.19 27.03
N VAL A 251 -6.69 -6.28 26.27
CA VAL A 251 -7.10 -6.37 24.86
C VAL A 251 -8.23 -7.38 24.76
N GLY A 252 -9.37 -6.96 24.24
CA GLY A 252 -10.53 -7.83 24.03
C GLY A 252 -10.82 -8.10 22.57
N MET A 253 -11.07 -9.35 22.21
CA MET A 253 -11.46 -9.74 20.84
C MET A 253 -12.39 -10.95 20.83
N THR A 254 -13.10 -11.18 19.72
CA THR A 254 -13.87 -12.41 19.54
C THR A 254 -12.96 -13.57 19.14
N THR A 255 -13.40 -14.82 19.29
CA THR A 255 -12.66 -16.00 18.77
C THR A 255 -12.38 -15.86 17.28
N THR A 256 -13.35 -15.36 16.52
CA THR A 256 -13.17 -15.02 15.10
C THR A 256 -12.15 -13.90 14.88
N GLY A 257 -12.16 -12.88 15.75
CA GLY A 257 -11.17 -11.80 15.70
C GLY A 257 -9.75 -12.30 15.99
N CYS A 258 -9.60 -13.19 16.96
CA CYS A 258 -8.33 -13.85 17.28
C CYS A 258 -7.80 -14.66 16.09
N ALA A 259 -8.67 -15.43 15.43
CA ALA A 259 -8.32 -16.20 14.24
C ALA A 259 -7.92 -15.32 13.03
N MET A 260 -8.57 -14.18 12.84
CA MET A 260 -8.25 -13.24 11.74
C MET A 260 -7.00 -12.39 12.01
N HIS A 261 -6.59 -12.26 13.28
CA HIS A 261 -5.50 -11.37 13.69
C HIS A 261 -4.39 -12.11 14.44
N GLN A 262 -3.98 -13.28 13.94
CA GLN A 262 -2.97 -14.12 14.58
C GLN A 262 -1.64 -13.39 14.79
N ASP A 263 -1.20 -12.57 13.84
CA ASP A 263 0.04 -11.81 13.96
C ASP A 263 -0.04 -10.77 15.08
N LEU A 264 -1.20 -10.11 15.24
CA LEU A 264 -1.40 -9.20 16.37
C LEU A 264 -1.34 -9.95 17.70
N VAL A 265 -1.95 -11.14 17.79
CA VAL A 265 -1.92 -11.95 19.01
C VAL A 265 -0.51 -12.42 19.35
N ARG A 266 0.27 -12.86 18.35
CA ARG A 266 1.67 -13.26 18.53
C ARG A 266 2.54 -12.13 19.09
N CYS A 267 2.27 -10.89 18.71
CA CYS A 267 3.02 -9.73 19.21
C CYS A 267 2.62 -9.26 20.62
N LEU A 268 1.59 -9.85 21.22
CA LEU A 268 1.18 -9.56 22.61
C LEU A 268 1.85 -10.45 23.65
N ALA A 269 2.47 -11.56 23.22
CA ALA A 269 3.31 -12.43 24.04
C ALA A 269 4.72 -11.83 24.20
#